data_AF-A0A9W9ZZG2-F1
#
_entry.id   AF-A0A9W9ZZG2-F1
#
_cell.length_a   1.000
_cell.length_b   1.000
_cell.length_c   1.000
_cell.angle_alpha   90.00
_cell.angle_beta   90.00
_cell.angle_gamma   90.00
#
_symmetry.space_group_name_H-M   'P 1'
#
loop_
_entity.id
_entity.type
_entity.pdbx_description
1 polymer ?
#
loop_
_entity_poly.entity_id
_entity_poly.type
_entity_poly.pdbx_seq_one_letter_code
_entity_poly.pdbx_strand_id
1 'polypeptide(L)'
;MDREFDVLGQYRAITSKLKRRFLKKPNVSEASAQFGSLAKELKRQDCPQYAGFCSLAKARCENTLSNATGEVEALIEAARLFLDAEKNSVELRCPVFEEHLTEAIHLFNQAIKTHCAQGNSALGACLCLEIGDALRHMKRPHEAMVHYQHAAELQHQNPIDALQSMTLVASCKIDTGDFDGALSVLTEMAYFAEERGAMSEQQGKLQGPYQEILARCETGRVLLLMLLQPTPQRIRPQHAQILQKYSEEGDITGYPMDYMNKDLFLLLQSVVMVCQLHDVDTLKELEKELWTYLEPEQQHLLHLITSKISNNGE
;
A
#
# COMPACT_ATOMS: atom_id res chain seq x y z
N MET A 1 39.16 5.22 -1.28
CA MET A 1 39.25 3.95 -0.55
C MET A 1 40.49 4.03 0.33
N ASP A 2 40.33 4.55 1.55
CA ASP A 2 41.42 4.49 2.52
C ASP A 2 41.66 3.03 2.90
N ARG A 3 42.90 2.59 2.71
CA ARG A 3 43.40 1.31 3.22
C ARG A 3 43.33 1.35 4.75
N GLU A 4 42.84 0.28 5.37
CA GLU A 4 42.86 0.00 6.82
C GLU A 4 41.61 0.36 7.66
N PHE A 5 40.40 0.28 7.11
CA PHE A 5 39.25 -0.05 7.97
C PHE A 5 38.80 -1.50 7.71
N ASP A 6 39.37 -2.44 8.47
CA ASP A 6 39.01 -3.85 8.40
C ASP A 6 37.64 -4.09 9.08
N VAL A 7 36.57 -3.67 8.39
CA VAL A 7 35.16 -3.88 8.81
C VAL A 7 34.93 -5.33 9.15
N LEU A 8 35.42 -6.25 8.31
CA LEU A 8 35.22 -7.68 8.45
C LEU A 8 35.98 -8.23 9.65
N GLY A 9 37.20 -7.74 9.90
CA GLY A 9 37.98 -8.05 11.09
C GLY A 9 37.34 -7.53 12.37
N GLN A 10 36.82 -6.30 12.36
CA GLN A 10 36.08 -5.74 13.50
C GLN A 10 34.80 -6.52 13.77
N TYR A 11 34.01 -6.81 12.72
CA TYR A 11 32.81 -7.64 12.83
C TYR A 11 33.13 -9.03 13.41
N ARG A 12 34.14 -9.72 12.85
CA ARG A 12 34.60 -11.03 13.36
C ARG A 12 35.13 -10.95 14.79
N ALA A 13 35.81 -9.88 15.16
CA ALA A 13 36.33 -9.68 16.51
C ALA A 13 35.17 -9.52 17.50
N ILE A 14 34.14 -8.73 17.17
CA ILE A 14 32.94 -8.57 18.01
C ILE A 14 32.18 -9.91 18.10
N THR A 15 31.96 -10.60 16.98
CA THR A 15 31.33 -11.94 16.99
C THR A 15 32.13 -12.95 17.83
N SER A 16 33.47 -12.87 17.81
CA SER A 16 34.33 -13.75 18.60
C SER A 16 34.30 -13.45 20.10
N LYS A 17 34.00 -12.21 20.51
CA LYS A 17 33.72 -11.84 21.91
C LYS A 17 32.40 -12.40 22.42
N LEU A 18 31.44 -12.65 21.52
CA LEU A 18 30.13 -13.24 21.83
C LEU A 18 30.15 -14.77 21.95
N LYS A 19 31.15 -15.45 21.35
CA LYS A 19 31.30 -16.91 21.51
C LYS A 19 31.53 -17.26 22.97
N ARG A 20 30.74 -18.19 23.50
CA ARG A 20 30.89 -18.71 24.88
C ARG A 20 32.32 -19.16 25.12
N ARG A 21 33.04 -18.45 25.98
CA ARG A 21 34.30 -18.90 26.56
C ARG A 21 33.97 -19.55 27.91
N PHE A 22 34.61 -20.68 28.20
CA PHE A 22 34.41 -21.42 29.45
C PHE A 22 34.36 -20.44 30.66
N LEU A 23 33.27 -20.52 31.44
CA LEU A 23 32.97 -19.76 32.66
C LEU A 23 32.68 -18.24 32.59
N LYS A 24 32.77 -17.54 31.45
CA LYS A 24 32.45 -16.09 31.40
C LYS A 24 31.21 -15.81 30.55
N LYS A 25 30.18 -15.21 31.15
CA LYS A 25 29.04 -14.66 30.39
C LYS A 25 29.58 -13.53 29.50
N PRO A 26 29.38 -13.60 28.16
CA PRO A 26 29.81 -12.53 27.28
C PRO A 26 29.06 -11.24 27.59
N ASN A 27 29.73 -10.08 27.47
CA ASN A 27 29.11 -8.78 27.67
C ASN A 27 28.31 -8.39 26.42
N VAL A 28 27.06 -8.86 26.34
CA VAL A 28 26.19 -8.69 25.17
C VAL A 28 25.82 -7.22 24.93
N SER A 29 25.72 -6.40 25.99
CA SER A 29 25.42 -4.97 25.89
C SER A 29 26.54 -4.17 25.21
N GLU A 30 27.81 -4.44 25.57
CA GLU A 30 28.96 -3.81 24.93
C GLU A 30 29.11 -4.23 23.46
N ALA A 31 28.81 -5.50 23.16
CA ALA A 31 28.79 -5.99 21.78
C ALA A 31 27.71 -5.31 20.94
N SER A 32 26.51 -5.11 21.50
CA SER A 32 25.42 -4.35 20.85
C SER A 32 25.86 -2.93 20.50
N ALA A 33 26.51 -2.22 21.44
CA ALA A 33 27.04 -0.87 21.18
C ALA A 33 28.17 -0.85 20.13
N GLN A 34 29.05 -1.86 20.14
CA GLN A 34 30.12 -2.01 19.13
C GLN A 34 29.53 -2.25 17.73
N PHE A 35 28.48 -3.08 17.59
CA PHE A 35 27.78 -3.24 16.31
C PHE A 35 27.05 -1.97 15.87
N GLY A 36 26.44 -1.24 16.80
CA GLY A 36 25.77 0.02 16.49
C GLY A 36 26.72 1.12 15.99
N SER A 37 27.93 1.21 16.57
CA SER A 37 28.95 2.15 16.08
C SER A 37 29.51 1.75 14.72
N LEU A 38 29.74 0.45 14.49
CA LEU A 38 30.17 -0.06 13.19
C LEU A 38 29.11 0.19 12.10
N ALA A 39 27.83 -0.01 12.40
CA ALA A 39 26.73 0.27 11.47
C ALA A 39 26.68 1.74 11.04
N LYS A 40 26.88 2.68 11.98
CA LYS A 40 26.92 4.12 11.67
C LYS A 40 28.10 4.51 10.78
N GLU A 41 29.26 3.93 11.03
CA GLU A 41 30.44 4.16 10.18
C GLU A 41 30.23 3.60 8.77
N LEU A 42 29.63 2.42 8.64
CA LEU A 42 29.29 1.82 7.35
C LEU A 42 28.23 2.60 6.58
N LYS A 43 27.27 3.21 7.28
CA LYS A 43 26.32 4.17 6.67
C LYS A 43 27.05 5.39 6.11
N ARG A 44 28.06 5.92 6.82
CA ARG A 44 28.88 7.05 6.35
C ARG A 44 29.70 6.71 5.11
N GLN A 45 30.04 5.45 4.92
CA GLN A 45 30.80 4.95 3.77
C GLN A 45 29.92 4.50 2.60
N ASP A 46 28.61 4.80 2.62
CA ASP A 46 27.63 4.43 1.59
C ASP A 46 27.55 2.92 1.31
N CYS A 47 27.73 2.10 2.34
CA CYS A 47 27.67 0.64 2.27
C CYS A 47 26.45 0.08 3.05
N PRO A 48 25.20 0.25 2.56
CA PRO A 48 23.99 -0.08 3.31
C PRO A 48 23.84 -1.57 3.61
N GLN A 49 24.25 -2.46 2.69
CA GLN A 49 24.16 -3.93 2.87
C GLN A 49 24.93 -4.40 4.10
N TYR A 50 26.18 -3.94 4.26
CA TYR A 50 27.02 -4.31 5.39
C TYR A 50 26.55 -3.65 6.70
N ALA A 51 26.02 -2.43 6.64
CA ALA A 51 25.39 -1.79 7.78
C ALA A 51 24.16 -2.59 8.25
N GLY A 52 23.35 -3.12 7.32
CA GLY A 52 22.20 -3.98 7.61
C GLY A 52 22.59 -5.23 8.40
N PHE A 53 23.66 -5.93 8.00
CA PHE A 53 24.18 -7.09 8.75
C PHE A 53 24.66 -6.72 10.16
N CYS A 54 25.26 -5.55 10.35
CA CYS A 54 25.66 -5.07 11.68
C CYS A 54 24.45 -4.77 12.58
N SER A 55 23.41 -4.14 12.02
CA SER A 55 22.15 -3.89 12.74
C SER A 55 21.40 -5.18 13.07
N LEU A 56 21.46 -6.19 12.19
CA LEU A 56 20.90 -7.53 12.47
C LEU A 56 21.65 -8.21 13.63
N ALA A 57 22.99 -8.11 13.66
CA ALA A 57 23.78 -8.62 14.77
C ALA A 57 23.45 -7.91 16.09
N LYS A 58 23.21 -6.59 16.05
CA LYS A 58 22.72 -5.80 17.18
C LYS A 58 21.35 -6.31 17.66
N ALA A 59 20.39 -6.53 16.77
CA ALA A 59 19.07 -7.08 17.13
C ALA A 59 19.17 -8.43 17.84
N ARG A 60 20.03 -9.35 17.37
CA ARG A 60 20.29 -10.64 18.02
C ARG A 60 20.87 -10.48 19.43
N CYS A 61 21.69 -9.45 19.65
CA CYS A 61 22.22 -9.13 20.98
C CYS A 61 21.10 -8.64 21.92
N GLU A 62 20.25 -7.72 21.45
CA GLU A 62 19.11 -7.20 22.24
C GLU A 62 18.09 -8.29 22.59
N ASN A 63 17.82 -9.22 21.68
CA ASN A 63 16.98 -10.39 21.96
C ASN A 63 17.58 -11.26 23.09
N THR A 64 18.89 -11.48 23.06
CA THR A 64 19.60 -12.20 24.14
C THR A 64 19.54 -11.46 25.49
N LEU A 65 19.44 -10.12 25.46
CA LEU A 65 19.23 -9.29 26.63
C LEU A 65 17.74 -9.19 27.04
N SER A 66 16.84 -9.82 26.29
CA SER A 66 15.38 -9.75 26.46
C SER A 66 14.83 -8.32 26.41
N ASN A 67 15.48 -7.44 25.66
CA ASN A 67 15.03 -6.07 25.41
C ASN A 67 14.20 -6.02 24.12
N ALA A 68 12.89 -6.26 24.23
CA ALA A 68 12.01 -6.36 23.07
C ALA A 68 11.88 -5.05 22.27
N THR A 69 11.91 -3.89 22.93
CA THR A 69 11.83 -2.60 22.23
C THR A 69 13.10 -2.31 21.43
N GLY A 70 14.28 -2.51 22.06
CA GLY A 70 15.56 -2.33 21.38
C GLY A 70 15.81 -3.34 20.26
N GLU A 71 15.31 -4.57 20.40
CA GLU A 71 15.33 -5.58 19.34
C GLU A 71 14.54 -5.09 18.11
N VAL A 72 13.30 -4.63 18.30
CA VAL A 72 12.44 -4.20 17.20
C VAL A 72 13.02 -2.99 16.47
N GLU A 73 13.53 -1.99 17.20
CA GLU A 73 14.19 -0.83 16.58
C GLU A 73 15.40 -1.25 15.73
N ALA A 74 16.23 -2.17 16.24
CA ALA A 74 17.38 -2.67 15.49
C ALA A 74 16.99 -3.52 14.28
N LEU A 75 15.90 -4.30 14.37
CA LEU A 75 15.34 -5.06 13.24
C LEU A 75 14.81 -4.14 12.14
N ILE A 76 14.05 -3.10 12.51
CA ILE A 76 13.53 -2.10 11.56
C ILE A 76 14.68 -1.35 10.89
N GLU A 77 15.70 -0.94 11.66
CA GLU A 77 16.89 -0.28 11.12
C GLU A 77 17.64 -1.18 10.12
N ALA A 78 17.78 -2.48 10.42
CA ALA A 78 18.39 -3.43 9.50
C ALA A 78 17.56 -3.62 8.22
N ALA A 79 16.24 -3.76 8.36
CA ALA A 79 15.33 -3.98 7.24
C ALA A 79 15.31 -2.77 6.27
N ARG A 80 15.30 -1.54 6.80
CA ARG A 80 15.41 -0.31 5.99
C ARG A 80 16.71 -0.25 5.19
N LEU A 81 17.83 -0.62 5.80
CA LEU A 81 19.12 -0.64 5.11
C LEU A 81 19.18 -1.66 3.98
N PHE A 82 18.56 -2.82 4.17
CA PHE A 82 18.44 -3.81 3.10
C PHE A 82 17.50 -3.33 1.98
N LEU A 83 16.39 -2.67 2.30
CA LEU A 83 15.52 -2.06 1.29
C LEU A 83 16.24 -0.96 0.50
N ASP A 84 17.01 -0.10 1.15
CA ASP A 84 17.77 0.96 0.47
C ASP A 84 18.84 0.36 -0.46
N ALA A 85 19.48 -0.73 -0.04
CA ALA A 85 20.41 -1.46 -0.90
C ALA A 85 19.73 -2.05 -2.17
N GLU A 86 18.52 -2.58 -2.03
CA GLU A 86 17.75 -3.09 -3.16
C GLU A 86 17.25 -1.96 -4.07
N LYS A 87 16.75 -0.86 -3.49
CA LYS A 87 16.35 0.34 -4.26
C LYS A 87 17.51 0.86 -5.10
N ASN A 88 18.68 1.01 -4.51
CA ASN A 88 19.89 1.42 -5.24
C ASN A 88 20.23 0.44 -6.38
N SER A 89 20.05 -0.86 -6.15
CA SER A 89 20.31 -1.88 -7.17
C SER A 89 19.31 -1.81 -8.33
N VAL A 90 18.03 -1.56 -8.03
CA VAL A 90 16.96 -1.35 -9.02
C VAL A 90 17.20 -0.07 -9.83
N GLU A 91 17.58 1.03 -9.19
CA GLU A 91 17.92 2.30 -9.85
C GLU A 91 19.10 2.14 -10.81
N LEU A 92 20.13 1.39 -10.40
CA LEU A 92 21.29 1.08 -11.22
C LEU A 92 21.01 0.00 -12.27
N ARG A 93 19.80 -0.58 -12.30
CA ARG A 93 19.39 -1.69 -13.17
C ARG A 93 20.33 -2.90 -13.10
N CYS A 94 20.91 -3.13 -11.93
CA CYS A 94 21.74 -4.29 -11.68
C CYS A 94 20.84 -5.53 -11.53
N PRO A 95 21.16 -6.66 -12.19
CA PRO A 95 20.48 -7.91 -11.91
C PRO A 95 20.85 -8.36 -10.49
N VAL A 96 19.86 -8.40 -9.60
CA VAL A 96 19.99 -8.84 -8.20
C VAL A 96 19.19 -10.12 -7.97
N PHE A 97 19.69 -10.95 -7.06
CA PHE A 97 19.05 -12.22 -6.67
C PHE A 97 17.99 -12.05 -5.56
N GLU A 98 17.61 -10.81 -5.25
CA GLU A 98 16.55 -10.47 -4.27
C GLU A 98 16.81 -11.00 -2.84
N GLU A 99 18.06 -11.30 -2.51
CA GLU A 99 18.45 -11.82 -1.20
C GLU A 99 18.21 -10.77 -0.10
N HIS A 100 18.54 -9.49 -0.35
CA HIS A 100 18.34 -8.45 0.65
C HIS A 100 16.87 -8.07 0.78
N LEU A 101 16.09 -8.14 -0.31
CA LEU A 101 14.64 -7.92 -0.26
C LEU A 101 13.93 -9.00 0.57
N THR A 102 14.25 -10.27 0.33
CA THR A 102 13.66 -11.39 1.06
C THR A 102 14.00 -11.31 2.55
N GLU A 103 15.25 -10.98 2.87
CA GLU A 103 15.69 -10.78 4.26
C GLU A 103 14.98 -9.57 4.89
N ALA A 104 14.86 -8.45 4.17
CA ALA A 104 14.15 -7.27 4.67
C ALA A 104 12.69 -7.59 5.04
N ILE A 105 11.96 -8.27 4.16
CA ILE A 105 10.57 -8.70 4.40
C ILE A 105 10.50 -9.64 5.62
N HIS A 106 11.45 -10.57 5.76
CA HIS A 106 11.52 -11.45 6.92
C HIS A 106 11.70 -10.66 8.23
N LEU A 107 12.63 -9.70 8.26
CA LEU A 107 12.91 -8.88 9.43
C LEU A 107 11.73 -7.97 9.80
N PHE A 108 11.05 -7.37 8.82
CA PHE A 108 9.84 -6.61 9.08
C PHE A 108 8.72 -7.49 9.63
N ASN A 109 8.49 -8.69 9.07
CA ASN A 109 7.49 -9.61 9.59
C ASN A 109 7.79 -10.04 11.04
N GLN A 110 9.06 -10.19 11.39
CA GLN A 110 9.46 -10.43 12.79
C GLN A 110 9.15 -9.22 13.67
N ALA A 111 9.48 -7.99 13.22
CA ALA A 111 9.18 -6.76 13.94
C ALA A 111 7.67 -6.56 14.16
N ILE A 112 6.85 -6.81 13.14
CA ILE A 112 5.38 -6.73 13.19
C ILE A 112 4.84 -7.69 14.25
N LYS A 113 5.29 -8.95 14.26
CA LYS A 113 4.87 -9.94 15.27
C LYS A 113 5.19 -9.48 16.69
N THR A 114 6.37 -8.91 16.91
CA THR A 114 6.76 -8.40 18.24
C THR A 114 5.93 -7.17 18.63
N HIS A 115 5.63 -6.25 17.70
CA HIS A 115 4.76 -5.11 17.97
C HIS A 115 3.32 -5.53 18.28
N CYS A 116 2.77 -6.50 17.56
CA CYS A 116 1.45 -7.08 17.84
C CYS A 116 1.42 -7.74 19.23
N ALA A 117 2.48 -8.45 19.62
CA ALA A 117 2.61 -9.04 20.96
C ALA A 117 2.68 -7.98 22.08
N GLN A 118 3.19 -6.79 21.78
CA GLN A 118 3.23 -5.63 22.69
C GLN A 118 1.91 -4.83 22.72
N GLY A 119 0.91 -5.20 21.89
CA GLY A 119 -0.36 -4.49 21.78
C GLY A 119 -0.33 -3.24 20.88
N ASN A 120 0.79 -2.99 20.18
CA ASN A 120 0.98 -1.83 19.31
C ASN A 120 0.68 -2.16 17.84
N SER A 121 -0.55 -2.62 17.55
CA SER A 121 -0.95 -3.03 16.19
C SER A 121 -0.87 -1.90 15.16
N ALA A 122 -1.07 -0.65 15.57
CA ALA A 122 -0.95 0.51 14.69
C ALA A 122 0.47 0.69 14.14
N LEU A 123 1.51 0.51 14.97
CA LEU A 123 2.90 0.56 14.52
C LEU A 123 3.23 -0.61 13.58
N GLY A 124 2.70 -1.80 13.87
CA GLY A 124 2.80 -2.95 12.97
C GLY A 124 2.20 -2.68 11.59
N ALA A 125 1.06 -2.01 11.53
CA ALA A 125 0.44 -1.61 10.27
C ALA A 125 1.28 -0.60 9.48
N CYS A 126 1.88 0.39 10.14
CA CYS A 126 2.78 1.34 9.48
C CYS A 126 3.98 0.64 8.83
N LEU A 127 4.54 -0.40 9.48
CA LEU A 127 5.61 -1.20 8.88
C LEU A 127 5.14 -2.00 7.66
N CYS A 128 3.90 -2.50 7.68
CA CYS A 128 3.31 -3.17 6.51
C CYS A 128 3.14 -2.20 5.32
N LEU A 129 2.71 -0.97 5.59
CA LEU A 129 2.61 0.09 4.59
C LEU A 129 3.99 0.43 4.00
N GLU A 130 5.01 0.55 4.85
CA GLU A 130 6.39 0.84 4.41
C GLU A 130 6.95 -0.23 3.46
N ILE A 131 6.68 -1.52 3.74
CA ILE A 131 7.03 -2.62 2.83
C ILE A 131 6.26 -2.51 1.52
N GLY A 132 4.94 -2.26 1.59
CA GLY A 132 4.08 -2.12 0.41
C GLY A 132 4.57 -1.02 -0.53
N ASP A 133 4.90 0.16 0.02
CA ASP A 133 5.39 1.29 -0.76
C ASP A 133 6.75 0.99 -1.40
N ALA A 134 7.65 0.34 -0.67
CA ALA A 134 8.92 -0.10 -1.22
C ALA A 134 8.75 -1.09 -2.38
N LEU A 135 7.86 -2.08 -2.25
CA LEU A 135 7.55 -3.05 -3.31
C LEU A 135 6.90 -2.38 -4.52
N ARG A 136 6.03 -1.39 -4.30
CA ARG A 136 5.42 -0.60 -5.39
C ARG A 136 6.47 0.18 -6.16
N HIS A 137 7.43 0.80 -5.48
CA HIS A 137 8.58 1.45 -6.14
C HIS A 137 9.42 0.48 -6.97
N MET A 138 9.55 -0.78 -6.53
CA MET A 138 10.23 -1.84 -7.26
C MET A 138 9.38 -2.48 -8.39
N LYS A 139 8.20 -1.92 -8.68
CA LYS A 139 7.25 -2.41 -9.70
C LYS A 139 6.72 -3.83 -9.43
N ARG A 140 6.54 -4.19 -8.14
CA ARG A 140 5.96 -5.49 -7.71
C ARG A 140 4.62 -5.29 -6.99
N PRO A 141 3.57 -4.84 -7.70
CA PRO A 141 2.27 -4.56 -7.08
C PRO A 141 1.59 -5.81 -6.49
N HIS A 142 1.81 -7.01 -7.05
CA HIS A 142 1.20 -8.24 -6.55
C HIS A 142 1.58 -8.59 -5.11
N GLU A 143 2.85 -8.42 -4.74
CA GLU A 143 3.32 -8.67 -3.38
C GLU A 143 2.96 -7.52 -2.44
N ALA A 144 2.99 -6.28 -2.94
CA ALA A 144 2.57 -5.11 -2.18
C ALA A 144 1.10 -5.24 -1.70
N MET A 145 0.22 -5.78 -2.54
CA MET A 145 -1.20 -6.01 -2.20
C MET A 145 -1.39 -6.83 -0.92
N VAL A 146 -0.61 -7.89 -0.72
CA VAL A 146 -0.72 -8.76 0.46
C VAL A 146 -0.36 -7.99 1.73
N HIS A 147 0.69 -7.16 1.65
CA HIS A 147 1.11 -6.33 2.77
C HIS A 147 0.11 -5.21 3.10
N TYR A 148 -0.49 -4.58 2.10
CA TYR A 148 -1.52 -3.56 2.31
C TYR A 148 -2.82 -4.16 2.88
N GLN A 149 -3.21 -5.36 2.45
CA GLN A 149 -4.34 -6.09 3.05
C GLN A 149 -4.08 -6.40 4.53
N HIS A 150 -2.86 -6.87 4.84
CA HIS A 150 -2.48 -7.13 6.23
C HIS A 150 -2.48 -5.84 7.08
N ALA A 151 -2.05 -4.71 6.51
CA ALA A 151 -2.12 -3.40 7.19
C ALA A 151 -3.56 -3.01 7.53
N ALA A 152 -4.50 -3.21 6.59
CA ALA A 152 -5.92 -2.91 6.80
C ALA A 152 -6.54 -3.76 7.92
N GLU A 153 -6.18 -5.05 8.03
CA GLU A 153 -6.62 -5.94 9.13
C GLU A 153 -6.11 -5.46 10.50
N LEU A 154 -4.84 -5.03 10.56
CA LEU A 154 -4.22 -4.53 11.79
C LEU A 154 -4.81 -3.17 12.22
N GLN A 155 -5.30 -2.36 11.27
CA GLN A 155 -5.87 -1.03 11.49
C GLN A 155 -7.38 -1.01 11.76
N HIS A 156 -8.04 -2.15 12.03
CA HIS A 156 -9.48 -2.22 12.28
C HIS A 156 -10.02 -1.26 13.37
N GLN A 157 -9.15 -0.80 14.30
CA GLN A 157 -9.50 0.18 15.33
C GLN A 157 -9.63 1.61 14.78
N ASN A 158 -8.88 1.94 13.72
CA ASN A 158 -8.89 3.22 13.03
C ASN A 158 -9.47 3.05 11.62
N PRO A 159 -10.80 3.19 11.44
CA PRO A 159 -11.46 2.91 10.16
C PRO A 159 -10.96 3.75 8.98
N ILE A 160 -10.52 4.99 9.22
CA ILE A 160 -9.97 5.86 8.17
C ILE A 160 -8.64 5.31 7.62
N ASP A 161 -7.74 4.88 8.52
CA ASP A 161 -6.44 4.32 8.12
C ASP A 161 -6.63 3.01 7.35
N ALA A 162 -7.58 2.17 7.79
CA ALA A 162 -7.92 0.94 7.10
C ALA A 162 -8.48 1.20 5.68
N LEU A 163 -9.35 2.21 5.51
CA LEU A 163 -9.86 2.61 4.19
C LEU A 163 -8.74 3.14 3.28
N GLN A 164 -7.79 3.90 3.81
CA GLN A 164 -6.62 4.34 3.05
C GLN A 164 -5.77 3.15 2.58
N SER A 165 -5.51 2.18 3.47
CA SER A 165 -4.80 0.94 3.12
C SER A 165 -5.53 0.14 2.03
N MET A 166 -6.87 0.04 2.10
CA MET A 166 -7.68 -0.61 1.06
C MET A 166 -7.66 0.17 -0.26
N THR A 167 -7.57 1.50 -0.21
CA THR A 167 -7.41 2.34 -1.42
C THR A 167 -6.12 1.98 -2.14
N LEU A 168 -5.00 1.81 -1.42
CA LEU A 168 -3.73 1.37 -1.99
C LEU A 168 -3.81 -0.04 -2.60
N VAL A 169 -4.59 -0.95 -2.01
CA VAL A 169 -4.87 -2.26 -2.60
C VAL A 169 -5.62 -2.12 -3.92
N ALA A 170 -6.65 -1.27 -3.98
CA ALA A 170 -7.41 -1.02 -5.21
C ALA A 170 -6.50 -0.44 -6.31
N SER A 171 -5.65 0.54 -5.98
CA SER A 171 -4.64 1.08 -6.90
C SER A 171 -3.72 -0.02 -7.45
N CYS A 172 -3.19 -0.89 -6.58
CA CYS A 172 -2.32 -1.98 -7.01
C CYS A 172 -3.04 -2.98 -7.94
N LYS A 173 -4.33 -3.26 -7.71
CA LYS A 173 -5.12 -4.14 -8.58
C LYS A 173 -5.41 -3.52 -9.95
N ILE A 174 -5.60 -2.20 -10.01
CA ILE A 174 -5.72 -1.47 -11.27
C ILE A 174 -4.38 -1.54 -12.03
N ASP A 175 -3.26 -1.33 -11.34
CA ASP A 175 -1.91 -1.41 -11.92
C ASP A 175 -1.59 -2.82 -12.48
N THR A 176 -2.12 -3.90 -11.86
CA THR A 176 -1.96 -5.28 -12.37
C THR A 176 -2.96 -5.69 -13.45
N GLY A 177 -4.00 -4.88 -13.69
CA GLY A 177 -5.07 -5.17 -14.63
C GLY A 177 -6.16 -6.12 -14.11
N ASP A 178 -6.19 -6.42 -12.79
CA ASP A 178 -7.28 -7.18 -12.16
C ASP A 178 -8.46 -6.24 -11.82
N PHE A 179 -9.22 -5.88 -12.85
CA PHE A 179 -10.34 -4.96 -12.74
C PHE A 179 -11.53 -5.54 -11.94
N ASP A 180 -11.79 -6.85 -12.02
CA ASP A 180 -12.83 -7.52 -11.23
C ASP A 180 -12.48 -7.55 -9.74
N GLY A 181 -11.21 -7.81 -9.42
CA GLY A 181 -10.69 -7.75 -8.06
C GLY A 181 -10.69 -6.33 -7.49
N ALA A 182 -10.39 -5.32 -8.31
CA ALA A 182 -10.46 -3.91 -7.93
C ALA A 182 -11.91 -3.49 -7.61
N LEU A 183 -12.87 -3.89 -8.45
CA LEU A 183 -14.29 -3.62 -8.24
C LEU A 183 -14.80 -4.22 -6.92
N SER A 184 -14.36 -5.44 -6.58
CA SER A 184 -14.72 -6.09 -5.32
C SER A 184 -14.21 -5.29 -4.11
N VAL A 185 -12.94 -4.86 -4.13
CA VAL A 185 -12.33 -4.09 -3.02
C VAL A 185 -13.00 -2.73 -2.86
N LEU A 186 -13.27 -2.01 -3.95
CA LEU A 186 -14.00 -0.73 -3.89
C LEU A 186 -15.43 -0.88 -3.35
N THR A 187 -16.06 -2.03 -3.60
CA THR A 187 -17.40 -2.32 -3.07
C THR A 187 -17.35 -2.59 -1.56
N GLU A 188 -16.36 -3.35 -1.10
CA GLU A 188 -16.11 -3.59 0.33
C GLU A 188 -15.79 -2.28 1.06
N MET A 189 -14.96 -1.42 0.46
CA MET A 189 -14.64 -0.10 1.00
C MET A 189 -15.88 0.79 1.15
N ALA A 190 -16.75 0.82 0.14
CA ALA A 190 -17.98 1.60 0.21
C ALA A 190 -18.90 1.13 1.35
N TYR A 191 -19.08 -0.19 1.49
CA TYR A 191 -19.86 -0.77 2.58
C TYR A 191 -19.26 -0.44 3.95
N PHE A 192 -17.94 -0.57 4.09
CA PHE A 192 -17.24 -0.25 5.33
C PHE A 192 -17.33 1.24 5.69
N ALA A 193 -17.26 2.13 4.70
CA ALA A 193 -17.42 3.58 4.89
C ALA A 193 -18.87 3.96 5.25
N GLU A 194 -19.87 3.31 4.65
CA GLU A 194 -21.29 3.50 4.98
C GLU A 194 -21.61 3.01 6.40
N GLU A 195 -21.19 1.80 6.77
CA GLU A 195 -21.39 1.24 8.11
C GLU A 195 -20.75 2.12 9.19
N ARG A 196 -19.48 2.52 9.01
CA ARG A 196 -18.75 3.30 10.02
C ARG A 196 -19.17 4.77 10.03
N GLY A 197 -19.55 5.32 8.88
CA GLY A 197 -20.07 6.68 8.74
C GLY A 197 -21.46 6.85 9.33
N ALA A 198 -22.32 5.82 9.27
CA ALA A 198 -23.67 5.85 9.83
C ALA A 198 -23.73 5.67 11.36
N MET A 199 -22.68 5.14 11.98
CA MET A 199 -22.61 4.88 13.43
C MET A 199 -22.33 6.13 14.27
N SER A 200 -22.07 7.28 13.64
CA SER A 200 -22.00 8.56 14.35
C SER A 200 -23.41 9.10 14.59
N GLU A 201 -23.93 8.92 15.80
CA GLU A 201 -25.26 9.37 16.27
C GLU A 201 -25.47 10.91 16.21
N GLN A 202 -24.50 11.69 15.72
CA GLN A 202 -24.65 13.13 15.57
C GLN A 202 -25.09 13.50 14.14
N GLN A 203 -26.41 13.50 13.97
CA GLN A 203 -27.15 14.18 12.89
C GLN A 203 -26.87 13.73 11.45
N GLY A 204 -27.09 12.46 11.10
CA GLY A 204 -27.49 12.05 9.73
C GLY A 204 -26.63 12.51 8.54
N LYS A 205 -25.46 13.09 8.79
CA LYS A 205 -24.51 13.63 7.82
C LYS A 205 -23.24 12.83 7.97
N LEU A 206 -22.88 12.17 6.87
CA LEU A 206 -21.60 11.49 6.73
C LEU A 206 -20.47 12.47 7.09
N GLN A 207 -19.48 12.06 7.88
CA GLN A 207 -18.33 12.92 8.14
C GLN A 207 -17.57 13.15 6.84
N GLY A 208 -17.10 14.39 6.62
CA GLY A 208 -16.37 14.80 5.41
C GLY A 208 -15.35 13.80 4.85
N PRO A 209 -14.46 13.16 5.65
CA PRO A 209 -13.50 12.20 5.10
C PRO A 209 -14.14 10.93 4.53
N TYR A 210 -15.25 10.44 5.11
CA TYR A 210 -15.97 9.30 4.54
C TYR A 210 -16.71 9.68 3.27
N GLN A 211 -17.21 10.93 3.17
CA GLN A 211 -17.87 11.43 1.96
C GLN A 211 -16.90 11.45 0.77
N GLU A 212 -15.68 11.94 0.97
CA GLU A 212 -14.65 11.97 -0.07
C GLU A 212 -14.26 10.55 -0.53
N ILE A 213 -14.05 9.63 0.41
CA ILE A 213 -13.74 8.23 0.11
C ILE A 213 -14.90 7.56 -0.65
N LEU A 214 -16.15 7.82 -0.26
CA LEU A 214 -17.33 7.30 -0.94
C LEU A 214 -17.47 7.85 -2.36
N ALA A 215 -17.23 9.15 -2.56
CA ALA A 215 -17.24 9.76 -3.88
C ALA A 215 -16.18 9.12 -4.80
N ARG A 216 -14.94 8.96 -4.30
CA ARG A 216 -13.86 8.27 -5.04
C ARG A 216 -14.23 6.83 -5.37
N CYS A 217 -14.82 6.09 -4.42
CA CYS A 217 -15.26 4.72 -4.64
C CYS A 217 -16.41 4.63 -5.65
N GLU A 218 -17.38 5.54 -5.63
CA GLU A 218 -18.44 5.60 -6.64
C GLU A 218 -17.91 5.86 -8.04
N THR A 219 -17.09 6.90 -8.21
CA THR A 219 -16.48 7.23 -9.50
C THR A 219 -15.64 6.08 -10.03
N GLY A 220 -14.82 5.45 -9.19
CA GLY A 220 -14.03 4.27 -9.57
C GLY A 220 -14.87 3.06 -9.96
N ARG A 221 -15.95 2.76 -9.19
CA ARG A 221 -16.88 1.67 -9.50
C ARG A 221 -17.59 1.88 -10.83
N VAL A 222 -18.08 3.09 -11.11
CA VAL A 222 -18.74 3.41 -12.39
C VAL A 222 -17.78 3.19 -13.56
N LEU A 223 -16.58 3.77 -13.50
CA LEU A 223 -15.58 3.61 -14.57
C LEU A 223 -15.20 2.13 -14.79
N LEU A 224 -14.99 1.36 -13.72
CA LEU A 224 -14.69 -0.08 -13.83
C LEU A 224 -15.86 -0.88 -14.43
N LEU A 225 -17.11 -0.56 -14.07
CA LEU A 225 -18.29 -1.21 -14.65
C LEU A 225 -18.43 -0.90 -16.15
N MET A 226 -18.11 0.33 -16.56
CA MET A 226 -18.09 0.70 -17.98
C MET A 226 -16.95 0.03 -18.74
N LEU A 227 -15.79 -0.17 -18.10
CA LEU A 227 -14.68 -0.92 -18.69
C LEU A 227 -15.00 -2.41 -18.84
N LEU A 228 -15.56 -3.04 -17.79
CA LEU A 228 -15.82 -4.48 -17.76
C LEU A 228 -17.02 -4.87 -18.62
N GLN A 229 -18.02 -3.99 -18.79
CA GLN A 229 -19.31 -4.29 -19.43
C GLN A 229 -19.84 -5.67 -19.00
N PRO A 230 -20.03 -5.90 -17.69
CA PRO A 230 -20.38 -7.22 -17.18
C PRO A 230 -21.72 -7.69 -17.78
N THR A 231 -21.77 -8.95 -18.21
CA THR A 231 -23.02 -9.54 -18.66
C THR A 231 -24.00 -9.67 -17.49
N PRO A 232 -25.33 -9.55 -17.70
CA PRO A 232 -26.34 -9.48 -16.63
C PRO A 232 -26.31 -10.63 -15.61
N GLN A 233 -25.69 -11.76 -15.95
CA GLN A 233 -25.56 -12.94 -15.10
C GLN A 233 -24.40 -12.85 -14.08
N ARG A 234 -23.43 -11.96 -14.31
CA ARG A 234 -22.24 -11.77 -13.45
C ARG A 234 -22.31 -10.51 -12.58
N ILE A 235 -23.33 -9.68 -12.77
CA ILE A 235 -23.49 -8.43 -12.04
C ILE A 235 -23.99 -8.73 -10.62
N ARG A 236 -23.22 -8.31 -9.60
CA ARG A 236 -23.71 -8.33 -8.21
C ARG A 236 -24.85 -7.31 -8.09
N PRO A 237 -25.87 -7.55 -7.25
CA PRO A 237 -27.04 -6.67 -7.15
C PRO A 237 -26.67 -5.21 -6.84
N GLN A 238 -25.59 -4.98 -6.07
CA GLN A 238 -25.06 -3.65 -5.76
C GLN A 238 -24.54 -2.91 -7.00
N HIS A 239 -23.90 -3.63 -7.93
CA HIS A 239 -23.40 -3.07 -9.18
C HIS A 239 -24.55 -2.74 -10.14
N ALA A 240 -25.62 -3.55 -10.13
CA ALA A 240 -26.84 -3.27 -10.88
C ALA A 240 -27.53 -2.00 -10.38
N GLN A 241 -27.61 -1.79 -9.06
CA GLN A 241 -28.20 -0.58 -8.47
C GLN A 241 -27.43 0.69 -8.84
N ILE A 242 -26.09 0.63 -8.86
CA ILE A 242 -25.27 1.76 -9.31
C ILE A 242 -25.55 2.05 -10.79
N LEU A 243 -25.53 1.04 -11.65
CA LEU A 243 -25.82 1.25 -13.08
C LEU A 243 -27.23 1.82 -13.29
N GLN A 244 -28.24 1.33 -12.57
CA GLN A 244 -29.60 1.87 -12.60
C GLN A 244 -29.63 3.36 -12.21
N LYS A 245 -28.95 3.74 -11.12
CA LYS A 245 -28.84 5.14 -10.67
C LYS A 245 -28.26 6.06 -11.75
N TYR A 246 -27.31 5.59 -12.54
CA TYR A 246 -26.69 6.39 -13.61
C TYR A 246 -27.35 6.22 -14.99
N SER A 247 -28.23 5.22 -15.18
CA SER A 247 -28.98 4.99 -16.43
C SER A 247 -30.40 5.56 -16.42
N GLU A 248 -31.01 5.74 -15.25
CA GLU A 248 -32.33 6.34 -15.13
C GLU A 248 -32.24 7.85 -15.33
N GLU A 249 -33.02 8.40 -16.26
CA GLU A 249 -33.19 9.86 -16.49
C GLU A 249 -33.98 10.56 -15.36
N GLY A 250 -33.95 10.02 -14.14
CA GLY A 250 -34.82 10.38 -13.01
C GLY A 250 -34.25 11.47 -12.10
N ASP A 251 -35.17 12.30 -11.57
CA ASP A 251 -34.93 13.46 -10.73
C ASP A 251 -33.79 13.32 -9.69
N ILE A 252 -32.87 14.30 -9.72
CA ILE A 252 -31.74 14.53 -8.79
C ILE A 252 -32.22 14.73 -7.32
N THR A 253 -33.53 14.70 -7.08
CA THR A 253 -34.18 15.08 -5.82
C THR A 253 -34.36 13.91 -4.83
N GLY A 254 -34.18 12.65 -5.28
CA GLY A 254 -34.40 11.45 -4.47
C GLY A 254 -33.17 10.86 -3.78
N TYR A 255 -31.96 11.22 -4.21
CA TYR A 255 -30.72 10.71 -3.61
C TYR A 255 -30.09 11.79 -2.72
N PRO A 256 -29.77 11.50 -1.45
CA PRO A 256 -29.01 12.43 -0.63
C PRO A 256 -27.60 12.59 -1.21
N MET A 257 -27.45 13.57 -2.11
CA MET A 257 -26.21 14.06 -2.72
C MET A 257 -25.36 14.81 -1.69
N ASP A 258 -25.11 14.19 -0.53
CA ASP A 258 -24.32 14.82 0.52
C ASP A 258 -22.81 14.65 0.28
N TYR A 259 -22.39 13.82 -0.68
CA TYR A 259 -20.98 13.44 -0.86
C TYR A 259 -20.38 13.66 -2.27
N MET A 260 -21.16 13.97 -3.31
CA MET A 260 -20.64 14.12 -4.69
C MET A 260 -21.06 15.46 -5.33
N ASN A 261 -20.18 16.05 -6.14
CA ASN A 261 -20.51 17.25 -6.91
C ASN A 261 -21.55 16.92 -8.01
N LYS A 262 -22.56 17.79 -8.17
CA LYS A 262 -23.61 17.66 -9.19
C LYS A 262 -23.04 17.61 -10.60
N ASP A 263 -22.02 18.42 -10.88
CA ASP A 263 -21.41 18.46 -12.22
C ASP A 263 -20.73 17.12 -12.54
N LEU A 264 -19.99 16.56 -11.58
CA LEU A 264 -19.34 15.25 -11.74
C LEU A 264 -20.36 14.13 -11.93
N PHE A 265 -21.47 14.15 -11.19
CA PHE A 265 -22.54 13.17 -11.34
C PHE A 265 -23.17 13.20 -12.74
N LEU A 266 -23.48 14.39 -13.26
CA LEU A 266 -24.03 14.57 -14.60
C LEU A 266 -23.05 14.09 -15.69
N LEU A 267 -21.77 14.45 -15.57
CA LEU A 267 -20.73 13.99 -16.49
C LEU A 267 -20.59 12.46 -16.47
N LEU A 268 -20.69 11.83 -15.30
CA LEU A 268 -20.67 10.36 -15.19
C LEU A 268 -21.90 9.71 -15.83
N GLN A 269 -23.10 10.30 -15.68
CA GLN A 269 -24.29 9.84 -16.40
C GLN A 269 -24.09 9.92 -17.92
N SER A 270 -23.55 11.04 -18.41
CA SER A 270 -23.20 11.20 -19.83
C SER A 270 -22.21 10.14 -20.30
N VAL A 271 -21.18 9.81 -19.51
CA VAL A 271 -20.23 8.72 -19.84
C VAL A 271 -20.93 7.38 -19.94
N VAL A 272 -21.82 7.04 -18.99
CA VAL A 272 -22.57 5.77 -19.03
C VAL A 272 -23.41 5.68 -20.31
N MET A 273 -24.12 6.76 -20.66
CA MET A 273 -24.96 6.81 -21.87
C MET A 273 -24.12 6.71 -23.16
N VAL A 274 -23.03 7.47 -23.25
CA VAL A 274 -22.14 7.47 -24.43
C VAL A 274 -21.49 6.10 -24.65
N CYS A 275 -21.09 5.42 -23.57
CA CYS A 275 -20.54 4.08 -23.66
C CYS A 275 -21.58 3.03 -24.08
N GLN A 276 -22.86 3.21 -23.75
CA GLN A 276 -23.95 2.36 -24.25
C GLN A 276 -24.25 2.62 -25.72
N LEU A 277 -24.12 3.87 -26.17
CA LEU A 277 -24.31 4.29 -27.56
C LEU A 277 -23.09 4.03 -28.45
N HIS A 278 -21.95 3.62 -27.87
CA HIS A 278 -20.67 3.39 -28.55
C HIS A 278 -20.15 4.60 -29.36
N ASP A 279 -20.42 5.82 -28.88
CA ASP A 279 -19.96 7.05 -29.54
C ASP A 279 -18.57 7.47 -29.03
N VAL A 280 -17.55 7.22 -29.87
CA VAL A 280 -16.14 7.50 -29.55
C VAL A 280 -15.81 8.99 -29.54
N ASP A 281 -16.47 9.78 -30.39
CA ASP A 281 -16.13 11.20 -30.54
C ASP A 281 -16.66 12.02 -29.37
N THR A 282 -17.91 11.75 -28.96
CA THR A 282 -18.50 12.36 -27.76
C THR A 282 -17.74 11.95 -26.48
N LEU A 283 -17.23 10.72 -26.41
CA LEU A 283 -16.45 10.26 -25.25
C LEU A 283 -15.12 11.03 -25.10
N LYS A 284 -14.45 11.37 -26.21
CA LYS A 284 -13.20 12.15 -26.19
C LYS A 284 -13.43 13.61 -25.77
N GLU A 285 -14.60 14.16 -26.05
CA GLU A 285 -14.97 15.50 -25.57
C GLU A 285 -15.23 15.46 -24.06
N LEU A 286 -15.99 14.45 -23.59
CA LEU A 286 -16.23 14.23 -22.16
C LEU A 286 -14.94 13.96 -21.37
N GLU A 287 -13.94 13.28 -21.96
CA GLU A 287 -12.64 13.04 -21.34
C GLU A 287 -11.92 14.35 -20.97
N LYS A 288 -12.04 15.39 -21.80
CA LYS A 288 -11.42 16.71 -21.53
C LYS A 288 -12.08 17.42 -20.36
N GLU A 289 -13.41 17.33 -20.26
CA GLU A 289 -14.18 17.95 -19.18
C GLU A 289 -14.02 17.21 -17.85
N LEU A 290 -13.95 15.87 -17.90
CA LEU A 290 -13.73 15.03 -16.73
C LEU A 290 -12.30 15.11 -16.18
N TRP A 291 -11.32 15.50 -17.02
CA TRP A 291 -9.92 15.54 -16.62
C TRP A 291 -9.66 16.40 -15.37
N THR A 292 -10.42 17.48 -15.18
CA THR A 292 -10.25 18.38 -14.02
C THR A 292 -10.83 17.83 -12.72
N TYR A 293 -11.72 16.83 -12.80
CA TYR A 293 -12.45 16.29 -11.65
C TYR A 293 -11.95 14.90 -11.22
N LEU A 294 -11.27 14.17 -12.12
CA LEU A 294 -10.83 12.80 -11.89
C LEU A 294 -9.39 12.73 -11.35
N GLU A 295 -9.14 11.76 -10.49
CA GLU A 295 -7.79 11.39 -10.06
C GLU A 295 -7.00 10.69 -11.19
N PRO A 296 -5.66 10.66 -11.15
CA PRO A 296 -4.83 10.04 -12.19
C PRO A 296 -5.19 8.57 -12.49
N GLU A 297 -5.56 7.80 -11.46
CA GLU A 297 -5.99 6.40 -11.61
C GLU A 297 -7.33 6.30 -12.37
N GLN A 298 -8.26 7.21 -12.07
CA GLN A 298 -9.57 7.28 -12.73
C GLN A 298 -9.43 7.79 -14.17
N GLN A 299 -8.51 8.74 -14.41
CA GLN A 299 -8.13 9.18 -15.76
C GLN A 299 -7.55 8.02 -16.57
N HIS A 300 -6.69 7.20 -15.96
CA HIS A 300 -6.16 6.00 -16.62
C HIS A 300 -7.27 5.02 -17.00
N LEU A 301 -8.22 4.76 -16.09
CA LEU A 301 -9.38 3.92 -16.38
C LEU A 301 -10.23 4.49 -17.52
N LEU A 302 -10.49 5.80 -17.53
CA LEU A 302 -11.24 6.46 -18.60
C LEU A 302 -10.55 6.31 -19.95
N HIS A 303 -9.23 6.50 -20.00
CA HIS A 303 -8.44 6.28 -21.20
C HIS A 303 -8.50 4.83 -21.71
N LEU A 304 -8.49 3.85 -20.80
CA LEU A 304 -8.66 2.44 -21.14
C LEU A 304 -10.05 2.15 -21.73
N ILE A 305 -11.10 2.80 -21.22
CA ILE A 305 -12.46 2.70 -21.77
C ILE A 305 -12.50 3.25 -23.19
N THR A 306 -11.97 4.45 -23.42
CA THR A 306 -11.92 5.08 -24.76
C THR A 306 -11.16 4.18 -25.75
N SER A 307 -10.05 3.59 -25.31
CA SER A 307 -9.27 2.65 -26.13
C SER A 307 -10.04 1.38 -26.47
N LYS A 308 -10.77 0.81 -25.48
CA LYS A 308 -11.58 -0.40 -25.69
C LYS A 308 -12.75 -0.16 -26.64
N ILE A 309 -13.45 0.98 -26.51
CA ILE A 309 -14.58 1.31 -27.38
C ILE A 309 -14.08 1.62 -28.80
N SER A 310 -12.94 2.29 -28.95
CA SER A 310 -12.32 2.53 -30.26
C SER A 310 -11.95 1.22 -30.96
N ASN A 311 -11.37 0.26 -30.24
CA ASN A 311 -10.98 -1.04 -30.81
C ASN A 311 -12.18 -1.96 -31.13
N ASN A 312 -13.32 -1.78 -30.46
CA ASN A 312 -14.54 -2.53 -30.74
C ASN A 312 -15.37 -1.91 -31.89
N GLY A 313 -15.01 -0.70 -32.34
CA GLY A 313 -15.64 0.01 -33.45
C GLY A 313 -15.01 -0.23 -34.83
N GLU A 314 -13.93 -1.02 -34.90
CA GLU A 314 -13.34 -1.58 -36.14
C GLU A 314 -13.78 -3.04 -36.34
#